data_AF-A0A2H4SRA3-F1
#
_entry.id   AF-A0A2H4SRA3-F1
#
_cell.length_a   1.000
_cell.length_b   1.000
_cell.length_c   1.000
_cell.angle_alpha   90.00
_cell.angle_beta   90.00
_cell.angle_gamma   90.00
#
_symmetry.space_group_name_H-M   'P 1'
#
loop_
_entity.id
_entity.type
_entity.pdbx_description
1 polymer ?
#
loop_
_entity_poly.entity_id
_entity_poly.type
_entity_poly.pdbx_seq_one_letter_code
_entity_poly.pdbx_strand_id
1 'polypeptide(L)'
;MRNIFVSADDPTVITGLIDWQSTSIEPAFIYANETPDFAAPPEEPDEELPKTEHSEQESPAIQEQARKDALICYQTYDVLMRGAIPKVRDARPLDPSLFRVFQYSHTSWRDSATALRQELIELTALWTELGLPGACPFSVTDEELKEHIRDYEDFETVQRLKLWLKSAMNTNSDGWVSNEQWETAMDAHRGVYEQWIETARENESDSDGMTVAKADKLWPFDAR
;
A
#
# COMPACT_ATOMS: atom_id res chain seq x y z
N MET A 1 8.61 5.95 11.88
CA MET A 1 8.99 7.02 12.84
C MET A 1 8.28 8.29 12.40
N ARG A 2 7.67 9.06 13.31
CA ARG A 2 6.93 10.28 12.92
C ARG A 2 7.87 11.48 12.93
N ASN A 3 7.64 12.41 11.99
CA ASN A 3 8.49 13.59 11.78
C ASN A 3 8.03 14.84 12.54
N ILE A 4 7.09 14.68 13.46
CA ILE A 4 6.48 15.75 14.26
C ILE A 4 6.73 15.44 15.73
N PHE A 5 7.37 16.38 16.44
CA PHE A 5 7.50 16.36 17.89
C PHE A 5 6.47 17.27 18.53
N VAL A 6 5.90 16.84 19.64
CA VAL A 6 4.93 17.59 20.44
C VAL A 6 5.44 17.77 21.87
N SER A 7 4.89 18.72 22.62
CA SER A 7 5.24 18.92 24.02
C SER A 7 4.76 17.73 24.88
N ALA A 8 5.56 17.36 25.88
CA ALA A 8 5.17 16.33 26.85
C ALA A 8 4.06 16.82 27.80
N ASP A 9 4.01 18.13 28.05
CA ASP A 9 3.03 18.75 28.95
C ASP A 9 1.71 19.10 28.21
N ASP A 10 1.80 19.41 26.90
CA ASP A 10 0.65 19.75 26.06
C ASP A 10 0.83 19.20 24.63
N PRO A 11 0.25 18.03 24.30
CA PRO A 11 0.44 17.38 23.01
C PRO A 11 -0.21 18.13 21.83
N THR A 12 -0.97 19.21 22.09
CA THR A 12 -1.49 20.10 21.03
C THR A 12 -0.43 21.07 20.50
N VAL A 13 0.69 21.22 21.21
CA VAL A 13 1.79 22.11 20.85
C VAL A 13 2.88 21.34 20.11
N ILE A 14 3.07 21.65 18.83
CA ILE A 14 4.20 21.15 18.03
C ILE A 14 5.48 21.84 18.51
N THR A 15 6.49 21.05 18.90
CA THR A 15 7.78 21.51 19.40
C THR A 15 8.89 21.38 18.36
N GLY A 16 8.71 20.55 17.34
CA GLY A 16 9.70 20.39 16.29
C GLY A 16 9.17 19.64 15.07
N LEU A 17 9.73 19.97 13.92
CA LEU A 17 9.58 19.24 12.66
C LEU A 17 10.99 18.82 12.21
N ILE A 18 11.15 17.54 11.90
CA ILE A 18 12.40 16.98 11.38
C ILE A 18 12.20 16.43 9.97
N ASP A 19 13.27 15.94 9.35
CA ASP A 19 13.21 15.24 8.07
C ASP A 19 12.68 16.11 6.89
N TRP A 20 12.85 17.43 7.00
CA TRP A 20 12.37 18.40 6.01
C TRP A 20 13.33 18.59 4.82
N GLN A 21 14.46 17.89 4.76
CA GLN A 21 15.45 18.04 3.69
C GLN A 21 14.92 17.68 2.29
N SER A 22 13.80 16.96 2.21
CA SER A 22 13.11 16.59 0.97
C SER A 22 11.95 17.54 0.62
N THR A 23 11.81 18.69 1.29
CA THR A 23 10.73 19.64 1.02
C THR A 23 10.87 20.24 -0.39
N SER A 24 9.78 20.20 -1.15
CA SER A 24 9.70 20.70 -2.53
C SER A 24 8.49 21.62 -2.72
N ILE A 25 8.49 22.38 -3.83
CA ILE A 25 7.30 23.11 -4.30
C ILE A 25 6.59 22.21 -5.30
N GLU A 26 5.46 21.65 -4.90
CA GLU A 26 4.69 20.69 -5.69
C GLU A 26 3.22 21.09 -5.87
N PRO A 27 2.54 20.58 -6.90
CA PRO A 27 1.11 20.73 -7.03
C PRO A 27 0.37 20.17 -5.80
N ALA A 28 -0.67 20.87 -5.34
CA ALA A 28 -1.39 20.49 -4.12
C ALA A 28 -2.00 19.08 -4.18
N PHE A 29 -2.32 18.57 -5.37
CA PHE A 29 -2.90 17.23 -5.56
C PHE A 29 -1.95 16.09 -5.20
N ILE A 30 -0.63 16.33 -5.14
CA ILE A 30 0.33 15.30 -4.73
C ILE A 30 0.02 14.82 -3.31
N TYR A 31 -0.31 15.76 -2.41
CA TYR A 31 -0.57 15.48 -1.00
C TYR A 31 -2.05 15.56 -0.61
N ALA A 32 -2.94 16.03 -1.49
CA ALA A 32 -4.35 16.27 -1.15
C ALA A 32 -5.12 14.99 -0.77
N ASN A 33 -4.68 13.85 -1.31
CA ASN A 33 -5.25 12.53 -1.04
C ASN A 33 -4.40 11.65 -0.12
N GLU A 34 -3.29 12.18 0.41
CA GLU A 34 -2.54 11.48 1.44
C GLU A 34 -3.27 11.60 2.79
N THR A 35 -3.41 10.45 3.45
CA THR A 35 -3.97 10.35 4.80
C THR A 35 -2.87 9.83 5.72
N PRO A 36 -2.45 10.62 6.73
CA PRO A 36 -1.43 10.17 7.66
C PRO A 36 -1.95 9.01 8.52
N ASP A 37 -1.04 8.19 9.01
CA ASP A 37 -1.33 6.99 9.79
C ASP A 37 -2.28 7.22 10.98
N PHE A 38 -2.11 8.31 11.72
CA PHE A 38 -2.96 8.66 12.87
C PHE A 38 -4.38 9.10 12.49
N ALA A 39 -4.61 9.41 11.22
CA ALA A 39 -5.91 9.79 10.67
C ALA A 39 -6.40 8.76 9.65
N ALA A 40 -5.79 7.57 9.58
CA ALA A 40 -6.30 6.49 8.75
C ALA A 40 -7.70 6.07 9.23
N PRO A 41 -8.60 5.64 8.32
CA PRO A 41 -9.86 5.06 8.74
C PRO A 41 -9.58 3.83 9.63
N PRO A 42 -10.36 3.59 10.69
CA PRO A 42 -10.20 2.39 11.50
C PRO A 42 -10.42 1.16 10.62
N GLU A 43 -9.55 0.14 10.78
CA GLU A 43 -9.69 -1.13 10.07
C GLU A 43 -11.06 -1.74 10.37
N GLU A 44 -11.77 -2.17 9.32
CA GLU A 44 -12.93 -3.02 9.51
C GLU A 44 -12.44 -4.41 9.92
N PRO A 45 -13.14 -5.12 10.82
CA PRO A 45 -12.75 -6.47 11.20
C PRO A 45 -12.83 -7.37 9.97
N ASP A 46 -11.67 -7.70 9.42
CA ASP A 46 -11.56 -8.56 8.25
C ASP A 46 -11.99 -9.98 8.62
N GLU A 47 -13.06 -10.49 8.00
CA GLU A 47 -13.59 -11.83 8.31
C GLU A 47 -12.68 -12.95 7.75
N GLU A 48 -11.78 -12.63 6.80
CA GLU A 48 -11.01 -13.62 6.03
C GLU A 48 -9.53 -13.75 6.45
N LEU A 49 -9.01 -12.88 7.31
CA LEU A 49 -7.61 -12.97 7.76
C LEU A 49 -7.46 -13.83 9.03
N PRO A 50 -6.51 -14.80 9.06
CA PRO A 50 -6.27 -15.61 10.24
C PRO A 50 -5.80 -14.72 11.40
N LYS A 51 -6.58 -14.71 12.49
CA LYS A 51 -6.25 -14.03 13.73
C LYS A 51 -4.96 -14.62 14.29
N THR A 52 -3.89 -13.84 14.31
CA THR A 52 -2.65 -14.24 14.98
C THR A 52 -2.86 -14.27 16.49
N GLU A 53 -2.50 -15.39 17.12
CA GLU A 53 -2.68 -15.65 18.57
C GLU A 53 -1.79 -14.78 19.49
N HIS A 54 -1.04 -13.83 18.92
CA HIS A 54 -0.05 -13.00 19.62
C HIS A 54 -0.46 -11.53 19.82
N SER A 55 -1.69 -11.15 19.46
CA SER A 55 -2.23 -9.87 19.90
C SER A 55 -2.61 -9.97 21.39
N GLU A 56 -1.96 -9.17 22.24
CA GLU A 56 -2.43 -8.94 23.61
C GLU A 56 -3.90 -8.51 23.52
N GLN A 57 -4.82 -9.41 23.87
CA GLN A 57 -6.25 -9.16 23.74
C GLN A 57 -6.66 -8.08 24.74
N GLU A 58 -6.55 -6.83 24.33
CA GLU A 58 -7.16 -5.70 25.01
C GLU A 58 -8.66 -5.98 25.20
N SER A 59 -9.21 -5.55 26.33
CA SER A 59 -10.64 -5.78 26.58
C SER A 59 -11.48 -5.18 25.44
N PRO A 60 -12.64 -5.78 25.10
CA PRO A 60 -13.51 -5.29 24.03
C PRO A 60 -13.89 -3.80 24.19
N ALA A 61 -13.96 -3.31 25.43
CA ALA A 61 -14.24 -1.91 25.72
C ALA A 61 -13.10 -0.96 25.31
N ILE A 62 -11.85 -1.40 25.47
CA ILE A 62 -10.67 -0.62 25.07
C ILE A 62 -10.57 -0.57 23.54
N GLN A 63 -10.78 -1.71 22.87
CA GLN A 63 -10.79 -1.77 21.40
C GLN A 63 -11.87 -0.87 20.80
N GLU A 64 -13.09 -0.91 21.34
CA GLU A 64 -14.18 -0.04 20.86
C GLU A 64 -13.90 1.44 21.13
N GLN A 65 -13.22 1.77 22.22
CA GLN A 65 -12.81 3.14 22.51
C GLN A 65 -11.72 3.61 21.52
N ALA A 66 -10.68 2.80 21.30
CA ALA A 66 -9.62 3.09 20.34
C ALA A 66 -10.18 3.29 18.92
N ARG A 67 -11.15 2.45 18.51
CA ARG A 67 -11.85 2.57 17.23
C ARG A 67 -12.62 3.88 17.12
N LYS A 68 -13.33 4.29 18.18
CA LYS A 68 -14.03 5.59 18.23
C LYS A 68 -13.06 6.76 18.14
N ASP A 69 -11.95 6.71 18.87
CA ASP A 69 -10.95 7.76 18.86
C ASP A 69 -10.30 7.89 17.48
N ALA A 70 -9.95 6.77 16.83
CA ALA A 70 -9.46 6.75 15.45
C ALA A 70 -10.48 7.33 14.46
N LEU A 71 -11.77 6.98 14.61
CA LEU A 71 -12.84 7.53 13.76
C LEU A 71 -12.97 9.05 13.92
N ILE A 72 -12.89 9.57 15.15
CA ILE A 72 -12.92 11.01 15.42
C ILE A 72 -11.72 11.70 14.77
N CYS A 73 -10.51 11.11 14.87
CA CYS A 73 -9.31 11.63 14.23
C CYS A 73 -9.46 11.69 12.70
N TYR A 74 -9.89 10.60 12.07
CA TYR A 74 -10.14 10.52 10.63
C TYR A 74 -11.14 11.59 10.17
N GLN A 75 -12.30 11.70 10.84
CA GLN A 75 -13.34 12.67 10.49
C GLN A 75 -12.87 14.12 10.69
N THR A 76 -12.16 14.39 11.79
CA THR A 76 -11.62 15.72 12.08
C THR A 76 -10.59 16.14 11.04
N TYR A 77 -9.67 15.23 10.69
CA TYR A 77 -8.68 15.45 9.63
C TYR A 77 -9.37 15.73 8.29
N ASP A 78 -10.35 14.92 7.89
CA ASP A 78 -11.09 15.09 6.64
C ASP A 78 -11.77 16.48 6.55
N VAL A 79 -12.44 16.90 7.63
CA VAL A 79 -13.10 18.21 7.72
C VAL A 79 -12.09 19.36 7.65
N LEU A 80 -10.96 19.27 8.36
CA LEU A 80 -9.92 20.30 8.34
C LEU A 80 -9.26 20.40 6.96
N MET A 81 -8.95 19.28 6.31
CA MET A 81 -8.37 19.25 4.97
C MET A 81 -9.31 19.87 3.93
N ARG A 82 -10.63 19.67 4.06
CA ARG A 82 -11.64 20.29 3.17
C ARG A 82 -11.93 21.74 3.51
N GLY A 83 -11.91 22.12 4.79
CA GLY A 83 -12.42 23.41 5.26
C GLY A 83 -11.36 24.48 5.50
N ALA A 84 -10.19 24.09 6.04
CA ALA A 84 -9.19 25.02 6.55
C ALA A 84 -8.02 25.26 5.59
N ILE A 85 -7.85 24.42 4.56
CA ILE A 85 -6.71 24.49 3.63
C ILE A 85 -7.22 24.69 2.19
N PRO A 86 -7.37 25.95 1.71
CA PRO A 86 -7.97 26.23 0.42
C PRO A 86 -7.32 25.49 -0.76
N LYS A 87 -5.99 25.39 -0.79
CA LYS A 87 -5.26 24.69 -1.86
C LYS A 87 -5.57 23.19 -1.91
N VAL A 88 -5.71 22.55 -0.75
CA VAL A 88 -6.05 21.13 -0.66
C VAL A 88 -7.52 20.94 -1.01
N ARG A 89 -8.41 21.81 -0.51
CA ARG A 89 -9.85 21.77 -0.83
C ARG A 89 -10.11 21.72 -2.34
N ASP A 90 -9.40 22.53 -3.11
CA ASP A 90 -9.60 22.60 -4.56
C ASP A 90 -8.93 21.44 -5.31
N ALA A 91 -7.89 20.82 -4.72
CA ALA A 91 -7.16 19.69 -5.30
C ALA A 91 -7.76 18.31 -4.97
N ARG A 92 -8.41 18.16 -3.82
CA ARG A 92 -8.99 16.91 -3.34
C ARG A 92 -10.11 16.30 -4.20
N PRO A 93 -10.97 17.09 -4.90
CA PRO A 93 -11.98 16.51 -5.79
C PRO A 93 -11.41 16.12 -7.16
N LEU A 94 -10.11 16.33 -7.42
CA LEU A 94 -9.50 15.91 -8.68
C LEU A 94 -9.50 14.38 -8.78
N ASP A 95 -9.68 13.89 -10.00
CA ASP A 95 -9.66 12.48 -10.29
C ASP A 95 -8.28 11.87 -9.96
N PRO A 96 -8.21 10.77 -9.18
CA PRO A 96 -6.96 10.12 -8.83
C PRO A 96 -6.06 9.74 -10.00
N SER A 97 -6.64 9.34 -11.14
CA SER A 97 -5.87 8.96 -12.32
C SER A 97 -5.00 10.10 -12.86
N LEU A 98 -5.31 11.37 -12.53
CA LEU A 98 -4.47 12.53 -12.89
C LEU A 98 -3.13 12.57 -12.15
N PHE A 99 -3.05 12.00 -10.94
CA PHE A 99 -1.88 12.15 -10.09
C PHE A 99 -1.26 10.84 -9.59
N ARG A 100 -1.94 9.71 -9.71
CA ARG A 100 -1.36 8.39 -9.42
C ARG A 100 -0.12 8.11 -10.26
N VAL A 101 -0.07 8.56 -11.52
CA VAL A 101 1.15 8.47 -12.35
C VAL A 101 2.37 9.07 -11.64
N PHE A 102 2.22 10.21 -10.94
CA PHE A 102 3.32 10.80 -10.16
C PHE A 102 3.64 9.95 -8.93
N GLN A 103 2.62 9.50 -8.19
CA GLN A 103 2.80 8.65 -7.00
C GLN A 103 3.60 7.37 -7.32
N TYR A 104 3.20 6.64 -8.37
CA TYR A 104 3.86 5.40 -8.76
C TYR A 104 5.18 5.64 -9.51
N SER A 105 5.41 6.82 -10.09
CA SER A 105 6.71 7.13 -10.70
C SER A 105 7.84 7.12 -9.67
N HIS A 106 7.59 7.67 -8.48
CA HIS A 106 8.56 7.76 -7.39
C HIS A 106 8.83 6.42 -6.71
N THR A 107 7.89 5.49 -6.78
CA THR A 107 8.01 4.18 -6.14
C THR A 107 8.28 3.04 -7.12
N SER A 108 8.33 3.30 -8.43
CA SER A 108 8.54 2.29 -9.47
C SER A 108 9.78 1.39 -9.26
N TRP A 109 10.86 1.93 -8.68
CA TRP A 109 12.07 1.19 -8.35
C TRP A 109 11.91 0.25 -7.16
N ARG A 110 10.95 0.52 -6.26
CA ARG A 110 10.65 -0.25 -5.05
C ARG A 110 9.49 -1.23 -5.28
N ASP A 111 8.42 -0.74 -5.91
CA ASP A 111 7.12 -1.41 -5.96
C ASP A 111 6.97 -2.21 -7.27
N SER A 112 7.15 -1.56 -8.42
CA SER A 112 7.36 -2.11 -9.78
C SER A 112 7.04 -1.04 -10.83
N ALA A 113 7.71 -1.07 -11.98
CA ALA A 113 7.29 -0.28 -13.14
C ALA A 113 5.92 -0.69 -13.70
N THR A 114 5.46 -1.92 -13.41
CA THR A 114 4.15 -2.43 -13.85
C THR A 114 2.99 -1.59 -13.30
N ALA A 115 3.05 -1.16 -12.04
CA ALA A 115 2.02 -0.31 -11.44
C ALA A 115 1.93 1.05 -12.15
N LEU A 116 3.08 1.68 -12.42
CA LEU A 116 3.13 2.93 -13.19
C LEU A 116 2.53 2.75 -14.59
N ARG A 117 2.82 1.63 -15.26
CA ARG A 117 2.29 1.33 -16.59
C ARG A 117 0.77 1.14 -16.56
N GLN A 118 0.23 0.52 -15.51
CA GLN A 118 -1.22 0.42 -15.30
C GLN A 118 -1.87 1.80 -15.22
N GLU A 119 -1.32 2.70 -14.41
CA GLU A 119 -1.85 4.07 -14.26
C GLU A 119 -1.79 4.87 -15.57
N LEU A 120 -0.75 4.68 -16.38
CA LEU A 120 -0.65 5.30 -17.70
C LEU A 120 -1.71 4.76 -18.68
N ILE A 121 -2.02 3.47 -18.63
CA ILE A 121 -3.08 2.86 -19.44
C ILE A 121 -4.46 3.40 -19.02
N GLU A 122 -4.75 3.45 -17.72
CA GLU A 122 -6.00 4.01 -17.19
C GLU A 122 -6.16 5.49 -17.53
N LEU A 123 -5.10 6.28 -17.34
CA LEU A 123 -5.09 7.70 -17.70
C LEU A 123 -5.33 7.90 -19.20
N THR A 124 -4.82 7.02 -20.06
CA THR A 124 -5.06 7.09 -21.50
C THR A 124 -6.53 6.85 -21.84
N ALA A 125 -7.16 5.88 -21.18
CA ALA A 125 -8.59 5.62 -21.36
C ALA A 125 -9.48 6.80 -20.91
N LEU A 126 -9.08 7.49 -19.84
CA LEU A 126 -9.81 8.62 -19.27
C LEU A 126 -9.42 9.99 -19.85
N TRP A 127 -8.41 10.07 -20.72
CA TRP A 127 -7.80 11.34 -21.16
C TRP A 127 -8.81 12.39 -21.65
N THR A 128 -9.77 11.97 -22.49
CA THR A 128 -10.79 12.85 -23.05
C THR A 128 -11.86 13.22 -22.03
N GLU A 129 -12.25 12.27 -21.17
CA GLU A 129 -13.24 12.49 -20.11
C GLU A 129 -12.74 13.49 -19.06
N LEU A 130 -11.44 13.41 -18.74
CA LEU A 130 -10.75 14.33 -17.85
C LEU A 130 -10.52 15.73 -18.47
N GLY A 131 -10.91 15.92 -19.74
CA GLY A 131 -10.78 17.20 -20.44
C GLY A 131 -9.33 17.62 -20.71
N LEU A 132 -8.40 16.66 -20.78
CA LEU A 132 -7.00 16.94 -21.02
C LEU A 132 -6.76 17.39 -22.47
N PRO A 133 -5.85 18.35 -22.70
CA PRO A 133 -5.65 18.95 -24.02
C PRO A 133 -4.98 17.97 -24.98
N GLY A 134 -5.47 17.95 -26.22
CA GLY A 134 -4.88 17.16 -27.30
C GLY A 134 -5.09 15.65 -27.15
N ALA A 135 -4.32 14.87 -27.91
CA ALA A 135 -4.28 13.42 -27.77
C ALA A 135 -3.33 13.02 -26.63
N CYS A 136 -3.62 11.91 -25.95
CA CYS A 136 -2.71 11.34 -24.97
C CYS A 136 -1.36 11.04 -25.64
N PRO A 137 -0.22 11.50 -25.08
CA PRO A 137 1.11 11.22 -25.65
C PRO A 137 1.54 9.76 -25.43
N PHE A 138 0.93 9.07 -24.47
CA PHE A 138 1.15 7.66 -24.22
C PHE A 138 0.14 6.84 -25.03
N SER A 139 0.65 5.84 -25.74
CA SER A 139 -0.14 4.92 -26.55
C SER A 139 0.44 3.52 -26.40
N VAL A 140 -0.43 2.52 -26.34
CA VAL A 140 -0.06 1.11 -26.17
C VAL A 140 -0.65 0.32 -27.33
N THR A 141 0.12 -0.58 -27.91
CA THR A 141 -0.38 -1.51 -28.94
C THR A 141 -1.16 -2.65 -28.30
N ASP A 142 -2.01 -3.33 -29.09
CA ASP A 142 -2.79 -4.47 -28.59
C ASP A 142 -1.91 -5.61 -28.03
N GLU A 143 -0.70 -5.79 -28.58
CA GLU A 143 0.24 -6.81 -28.11
C GLU A 143 0.84 -6.41 -26.76
N GLU A 144 1.30 -5.17 -26.64
CA GLU A 144 1.82 -4.58 -25.41
C GLU A 144 0.78 -4.51 -24.29
N LEU A 145 -0.50 -4.40 -24.63
CA LEU A 145 -1.60 -4.42 -23.67
C LEU A 145 -1.84 -5.84 -23.14
N LYS A 146 -1.81 -6.86 -24.01
CA LYS A 146 -1.92 -8.27 -23.59
C LYS A 146 -0.76 -8.69 -22.70
N GLU A 147 0.46 -8.28 -23.05
CA GLU A 147 1.63 -8.52 -22.21
C GLU A 147 1.46 -7.84 -20.84
N HIS A 148 1.03 -6.57 -20.83
CA HIS A 148 0.81 -5.83 -19.60
C HIS A 148 -0.25 -6.45 -18.69
N ILE A 149 -1.36 -6.97 -19.25
CA ILE A 149 -2.40 -7.65 -18.46
C ILE A 149 -1.79 -8.80 -17.65
N ARG A 150 -0.99 -9.65 -18.28
CA ARG A 150 -0.31 -10.76 -17.62
C ARG A 150 0.70 -10.27 -16.58
N ASP A 151 1.50 -9.26 -16.91
CA ASP A 151 2.49 -8.71 -15.98
C ASP A 151 1.82 -8.05 -14.77
N TYR A 152 0.66 -7.43 -14.96
CA TYR A 152 -0.13 -6.80 -13.90
C TYR A 152 -0.76 -7.84 -12.98
N GLU A 153 -1.28 -8.95 -13.52
CA GLU A 153 -1.76 -10.10 -12.71
C GLU A 153 -0.64 -10.70 -11.83
N ASP A 154 0.57 -10.85 -12.39
CA ASP A 154 1.74 -11.30 -11.65
C ASP A 154 2.11 -10.29 -10.55
N PHE A 155 2.09 -9.00 -10.88
CA PHE A 155 2.33 -7.92 -9.92
C PHE A 155 1.34 -7.94 -8.76
N GLU A 156 0.03 -8.01 -9.03
CA GLU A 156 -1.01 -8.09 -7.97
C GLU A 156 -0.84 -9.34 -7.11
N THR A 157 -0.49 -10.47 -7.72
CA THR A 157 -0.19 -11.71 -6.99
C THR A 157 0.98 -11.53 -6.03
N VAL A 158 2.06 -10.88 -6.46
CA VAL A 158 3.21 -10.58 -5.61
C VAL A 158 2.84 -9.59 -4.49
N GLN A 159 2.01 -8.57 -4.76
CA GLN A 159 1.57 -7.65 -3.70
C GLN A 159 0.74 -8.36 -2.63
N ARG A 160 -0.20 -9.23 -3.02
CA ARG A 160 -0.95 -10.05 -2.07
C ARG A 160 -0.04 -10.99 -1.28
N LEU A 161 0.93 -11.62 -1.96
CA LEU A 161 1.91 -12.48 -1.31
C LEU A 161 2.72 -11.70 -0.26
N LYS A 162 3.19 -10.48 -0.58
CA LYS A 162 3.89 -9.61 0.38
C LYS A 162 3.04 -9.26 1.60
N LEU A 163 1.76 -8.91 1.40
CA LEU A 163 0.85 -8.61 2.51
C LEU A 163 0.64 -9.83 3.41
N TRP A 164 0.44 -11.00 2.80
CA TRP A 164 0.31 -12.25 3.53
C TRP A 164 1.59 -12.59 4.31
N LEU A 165 2.76 -12.48 3.69
CA LEU A 165 4.07 -12.70 4.33
C LEU A 165 4.30 -11.77 5.52
N LYS A 166 3.94 -10.49 5.36
CA LYS A 166 4.01 -9.49 6.44
C LYS A 166 3.20 -9.94 7.66
N SER A 167 1.98 -10.43 7.43
CA SER A 167 1.10 -10.95 8.48
C SER A 167 1.60 -12.26 9.08
N ALA A 168 1.97 -13.23 8.23
CA ALA A 168 2.35 -14.58 8.65
C ALA A 168 3.66 -14.58 9.45
N MET A 169 4.62 -13.73 9.09
CA MET A 169 5.92 -13.64 9.76
C MET A 169 5.99 -12.50 10.79
N ASN A 170 4.90 -11.75 10.99
CA ASN A 170 4.86 -10.58 11.86
C ASN A 170 6.02 -9.60 11.61
N THR A 171 6.30 -9.31 10.35
CA THR A 171 7.40 -8.44 9.92
C THR A 171 6.85 -7.13 9.32
N ASN A 172 7.75 -6.21 8.97
CA ASN A 172 7.39 -4.97 8.26
C ASN A 172 7.47 -5.17 6.73
N SER A 173 7.16 -4.12 5.96
CA SER A 173 7.24 -4.16 4.48
C SER A 173 8.63 -4.49 3.95
N ASP A 174 9.66 -4.25 4.76
CA ASP A 174 11.06 -4.37 4.37
C ASP A 174 11.64 -5.74 4.77
N GLY A 175 10.82 -6.61 5.37
CA GLY A 175 11.22 -7.95 5.82
C GLY A 175 12.28 -7.94 6.91
N TRP A 176 12.42 -6.83 7.66
CA TRP A 176 13.46 -6.71 8.67
C TRP A 176 13.19 -7.63 9.86
N VAL A 177 14.24 -8.33 10.32
CA VAL A 177 14.23 -9.21 11.49
C VAL A 177 15.50 -8.94 12.31
N SER A 178 15.40 -9.00 13.65
CA SER A 178 16.56 -8.87 14.52
C SER A 178 17.46 -10.10 14.46
N ASN A 179 18.77 -9.93 14.68
CA ASN A 179 19.72 -11.05 14.66
C ASN A 179 19.36 -12.18 15.64
N GLU A 180 18.74 -11.84 16.77
CA GLU A 180 18.32 -12.80 17.80
C GLU A 180 17.16 -13.69 17.32
N GLN A 181 16.33 -13.19 16.41
CA GLN A 181 15.15 -13.89 15.88
C GLN A 181 15.43 -14.51 14.50
N TRP A 182 16.64 -14.36 13.96
CA TRP A 182 16.98 -14.76 12.60
C TRP A 182 16.71 -16.23 12.31
N GLU A 183 17.17 -17.14 13.17
CA GLU A 183 16.98 -18.59 12.99
C GLU A 183 15.49 -18.96 13.02
N THR A 184 14.73 -18.38 13.95
CA THR A 184 13.28 -18.60 14.04
C THR A 184 12.54 -18.05 12.82
N ALA A 185 12.94 -16.88 12.32
CA ALA A 185 12.38 -16.31 11.11
C ALA A 185 12.72 -17.13 9.86
N MET A 186 13.91 -17.72 9.78
CA MET A 186 14.31 -18.63 8.70
C MET A 186 13.49 -19.92 8.69
N ASP A 187 13.22 -20.51 9.86
CA ASP A 187 12.35 -21.68 9.98
C ASP A 187 10.90 -21.34 9.58
N ALA A 188 10.38 -20.21 10.06
CA ALA A 188 9.06 -19.71 9.67
C ALA A 188 8.98 -19.44 8.16
N HIS A 189 10.00 -18.80 7.59
CA HIS A 189 10.15 -18.53 6.16
C HIS A 189 10.03 -19.82 5.33
N ARG A 190 10.77 -20.88 5.71
CA ARG A 190 10.69 -22.17 5.00
C ARG A 190 9.27 -22.75 5.07
N GLY A 191 8.63 -22.68 6.23
CA GLY A 191 7.25 -23.15 6.40
C GLY A 191 6.25 -22.40 5.51
N VAL A 192 6.33 -21.05 5.46
CA VAL A 192 5.44 -20.26 4.60
C VAL A 192 5.73 -20.44 3.11
N TYR A 193 6.99 -20.68 2.73
CA TYR A 193 7.35 -21.04 1.37
C TYR A 193 6.75 -22.39 0.95
N GLU A 194 6.88 -23.41 1.80
CA GLU A 194 6.28 -24.72 1.55
C GLU A 194 4.76 -24.63 1.42
N GLN A 195 4.10 -23.84 2.28
CA GLN A 195 2.67 -23.59 2.19
C GLN A 195 2.28 -22.93 0.86
N TRP A 196 3.03 -21.91 0.43
CA TRP A 196 2.80 -21.23 -0.85
C TRP A 196 2.92 -22.18 -2.04
N ILE A 197 3.95 -23.02 -2.06
CA ILE A 197 4.17 -24.01 -3.13
C ILE A 197 3.09 -25.09 -3.10
N GLU A 198 2.66 -25.54 -1.92
CA GLU A 198 1.60 -26.55 -1.82
C GLU A 198 0.26 -26.01 -2.32
N THR A 199 -0.10 -24.77 -1.98
CA THR A 199 -1.28 -24.10 -2.56
C THR A 199 -1.20 -24.03 -4.08
N ALA A 200 0.00 -23.82 -4.66
CA ALA A 200 0.17 -23.87 -6.11
C ALA A 200 -0.03 -25.29 -6.67
N ARG A 201 0.45 -26.34 -6.00
CA ARG A 201 0.22 -27.74 -6.42
C ARG A 201 -1.26 -28.11 -6.40
N GLU A 202 -1.98 -27.71 -5.35
CA GLU A 202 -3.41 -28.00 -5.22
C GLU A 202 -4.24 -27.34 -6.32
N ASN A 203 -3.83 -26.14 -6.76
CA ASN A 203 -4.50 -25.38 -7.82
C ASN A 203 -3.99 -25.71 -9.24
N GLU A 204 -2.99 -26.60 -9.40
CA GLU A 204 -2.37 -26.89 -10.70
C GLU A 204 -3.32 -27.57 -11.70
N SER A 205 -4.41 -28.18 -11.21
CA SER A 205 -5.45 -28.78 -12.05
C SER A 205 -6.42 -27.76 -12.66
N ASP A 206 -6.43 -26.52 -12.18
CA ASP A 206 -7.26 -25.46 -12.72
C ASP A 206 -6.56 -24.79 -13.91
N SER A 207 -7.27 -24.59 -15.01
CA SER A 207 -6.64 -24.06 -16.25
C SER A 207 -6.06 -22.65 -16.09
N ASP A 208 -6.53 -21.92 -15.08
CA ASP A 208 -6.10 -20.57 -14.71
C ASP A 208 -5.35 -20.54 -13.35
N GLY A 209 -5.05 -21.72 -12.82
CA GLY A 209 -4.41 -21.89 -11.51
C GLY A 209 -2.93 -21.52 -11.51
N MET A 210 -2.43 -21.17 -10.32
CA MET A 210 -1.02 -20.89 -10.09
C MET A 210 -0.19 -22.17 -10.21
N THR A 211 0.67 -22.27 -11.22
CA THR A 211 1.59 -23.42 -11.33
C THR A 211 2.73 -23.33 -10.32
N VAL A 212 3.34 -24.47 -9.97
CA VAL A 212 4.52 -24.50 -9.07
C VAL A 212 5.68 -23.67 -9.61
N ALA A 213 5.94 -23.74 -10.92
CA ALA A 213 7.01 -22.97 -11.54
C ALA A 213 6.75 -21.45 -11.48
N LYS A 214 5.49 -21.03 -11.64
CA LYS A 214 5.10 -19.63 -11.49
C LYS A 214 5.19 -19.20 -10.03
N ALA A 215 4.69 -20.01 -9.09
CA ALA A 215 4.77 -19.74 -7.66
C ALA A 215 6.22 -19.58 -7.18
N ASP A 216 7.14 -20.44 -7.63
CA ASP A 216 8.58 -20.37 -7.36
C ASP A 216 9.22 -19.08 -7.92
N LYS A 217 8.80 -18.65 -9.13
CA LYS A 217 9.26 -17.41 -9.76
C LYS A 217 8.76 -16.15 -9.04
N LEU A 218 7.53 -16.18 -8.52
CA LEU A 218 6.93 -15.03 -7.82
C LEU A 218 7.42 -14.88 -6.37
N TRP A 219 8.13 -15.88 -5.84
CA TRP A 219 8.66 -15.82 -4.48
C TRP A 219 9.70 -14.70 -4.33
N PRO A 220 9.56 -13.80 -3.33
CA PRO A 220 10.38 -12.59 -3.25
C PRO A 220 11.76 -12.79 -2.59
N PHE A 221 12.07 -13.97 -2.05
CA PHE A 221 13.32 -14.21 -1.32
C PHE A 221 14.20 -15.29 -1.98
N ASP A 222 15.51 -15.07 -1.98
CA ASP A 222 16.47 -16.02 -2.59
C ASP A 222 16.73 -17.25 -1.70
N ALA A 223 16.60 -17.10 -0.39
CA ALA A 223 16.77 -18.18 0.56
C ALA A 223 15.52 -19.06 0.54
N ARG A 224 15.59 -20.24 -0.06
CA ARG A 224 14.49 -21.23 -0.14
C ARG A 224 14.72 -22.35 0.86
#